data_AF-A0AAD4BHN9-F1
#
_entry.id   AF-A0AAD4BHN9-F1
#
_cell.length_a   1.000
_cell.length_b   1.000
_cell.length_c   1.000
_cell.angle_alpha   90.00
_cell.angle_beta   90.00
_cell.angle_gamma   90.00
#
_symmetry.space_group_name_H-M   'P 1'
#
loop_
_entity.id
_entity.type
_entity.pdbx_description
1 polymer ?
#
loop_
_entity_poly.entity_id
_entity_poly.type
_entity_poly.pdbx_seq_one_letter_code
_entity_poly.pdbx_strand_id
1 'polypeptide(L)'
;MIQICRAEDGESFQLNATLRDIEGRGSLEHFLHQEIGVDQDAILAYLSDGTRLRTDNVRELVGAQDQTIYVFNKHYLDIEFPEVLRELRVEPPLQLPIEEALSATPPYKPSHLAAQYLRDAHVYLDYVTHTLATLHRQHEAIRITCSSLDFNTLDITDVFDGIAVTAARDLARQASLLTFVDADLDIINRVEVHVEFLSPTMRKAIEGGEKPRMLGTYVARDRMKLVADGCSRIHNNLRIQFSESEKAVRRLTAGAEVVRSTVTNDH
;
A
#
# COMPACT_ATOMS: atom_id res chain seq x y z
N MET A 1 -17.40 -9.43 -23.35
CA MET A 1 -16.59 -8.50 -24.15
C MET A 1 -15.88 -7.65 -23.13
N ILE A 2 -14.56 -7.64 -23.16
CA ILE A 2 -13.76 -7.06 -22.08
C ILE A 2 -13.34 -5.66 -22.51
N GLN A 3 -13.48 -4.71 -21.61
CA GLN A 3 -12.99 -3.35 -21.81
C GLN A 3 -11.72 -3.15 -20.98
N ILE A 4 -10.65 -2.67 -21.61
CA ILE A 4 -9.44 -2.27 -20.89
C ILE A 4 -9.39 -0.75 -20.92
N CYS A 5 -9.25 -0.13 -19.76
CA CYS A 5 -9.09 1.31 -19.60
C CYS A 5 -7.67 1.56 -19.07
N ARG A 6 -6.89 2.33 -19.82
CA ARG A 6 -5.59 2.82 -19.35
C ARG A 6 -5.83 4.01 -18.43
N ALA A 7 -5.37 3.91 -17.20
CA ALA A 7 -5.75 4.84 -16.12
C ALA A 7 -5.07 6.20 -16.25
N GLU A 8 -3.85 6.23 -16.79
CA GLU A 8 -3.02 7.43 -16.91
C GLU A 8 -3.55 8.46 -17.91
N ASP A 9 -4.11 8.01 -19.03
CA ASP A 9 -4.60 8.88 -20.12
C ASP A 9 -6.08 8.67 -20.44
N GLY A 10 -6.72 7.69 -19.80
CA GLY A 10 -8.12 7.38 -19.97
C GLY A 10 -8.44 6.65 -21.28
N GLU A 11 -7.46 6.18 -22.05
CA GLU A 11 -7.72 5.48 -23.31
C GLU A 11 -8.41 4.13 -23.06
N SER A 12 -9.36 3.78 -23.94
CA SER A 12 -10.17 2.57 -23.79
C SER A 12 -10.04 1.64 -24.98
N PHE A 13 -9.78 0.37 -24.70
CA PHE A 13 -9.61 -0.70 -25.68
C PHE A 13 -10.74 -1.71 -25.49
N GLN A 14 -11.62 -1.79 -26.48
CA GLN A 14 -12.69 -2.77 -26.50
C GLN A 14 -12.21 -4.04 -27.18
N LEU A 15 -12.11 -5.12 -26.41
CA LEU A 15 -11.61 -6.40 -26.89
C LEU A 15 -12.72 -7.43 -27.00
N ASN A 16 -12.77 -8.11 -28.14
CA ASN A 16 -13.55 -9.32 -28.36
C ASN A 16 -12.88 -10.54 -27.72
N ALA A 17 -12.27 -10.37 -26.55
CA ALA A 17 -11.64 -11.42 -25.77
C ALA A 17 -12.60 -11.94 -24.70
N THR A 18 -12.43 -13.21 -24.35
CA THR A 18 -13.11 -13.89 -23.25
C THR A 18 -12.11 -14.21 -22.15
N LEU A 19 -12.61 -14.54 -20.95
CA LEU A 19 -11.75 -14.96 -19.83
C LEU A 19 -10.86 -16.17 -20.19
N ARG A 20 -11.34 -17.07 -21.07
CA ARG A 20 -10.54 -18.20 -21.55
C ARG A 20 -9.36 -17.78 -22.40
N ASP A 21 -9.46 -16.67 -23.11
CA ASP A 21 -8.35 -16.15 -23.92
C ASP A 21 -7.26 -15.57 -23.01
N ILE A 22 -7.63 -14.98 -21.87
CA ILE A 22 -6.69 -14.50 -20.85
C ILE A 22 -6.02 -15.70 -20.17
N GLU A 23 -6.80 -16.68 -19.69
CA GLU A 23 -6.26 -17.90 -19.08
C GLU A 23 -5.39 -18.71 -20.07
N GLY A 24 -5.75 -18.73 -21.36
CA GLY A 24 -5.02 -19.43 -22.42
C GLY A 24 -3.66 -18.81 -22.77
N ARG A 25 -3.46 -17.50 -22.54
CA ARG A 25 -2.16 -16.82 -22.69
C ARG A 25 -1.25 -16.99 -21.47
N GLY A 26 -1.75 -17.59 -20.39
CA GLY A 26 -0.97 -18.00 -19.21
C GLY A 26 -0.78 -16.93 -18.13
N SER A 27 -0.73 -15.64 -18.49
CA SER A 27 -0.64 -14.52 -17.54
C SER A 27 -1.50 -13.33 -18.00
N LEU A 28 -2.16 -12.70 -17.04
CA LEU A 28 -2.93 -11.47 -17.25
C LEU A 28 -2.02 -10.33 -17.73
N GLU A 29 -0.85 -10.20 -17.11
CA GLU A 29 0.12 -9.16 -17.42
C GLU A 29 0.66 -9.32 -18.85
N HIS A 30 0.90 -10.56 -19.28
CA HIS A 30 1.29 -10.85 -20.66
C HIS A 30 0.19 -10.49 -21.67
N PHE A 31 -1.06 -10.81 -21.34
CA PHE A 31 -2.22 -10.43 -22.17
C PHE A 31 -2.32 -8.91 -22.28
N LEU A 32 -2.30 -8.20 -21.16
CA LEU A 32 -2.39 -6.74 -21.13
C LEU A 32 -1.23 -6.08 -21.89
N HIS A 33 0.00 -6.55 -21.73
CA HIS A 33 1.15 -6.04 -22.47
C HIS A 33 0.95 -6.08 -23.99
N GLN A 34 0.37 -7.16 -24.53
CA GLN A 34 0.13 -7.30 -25.96
C GLN A 34 -0.96 -6.35 -26.49
N GLU A 35 -1.95 -6.04 -25.65
CA GLU A 35 -3.10 -5.24 -26.09
C GLU A 35 -2.89 -3.73 -25.86
N ILE A 36 -2.21 -3.32 -24.78
CA ILE A 36 -2.02 -1.90 -24.43
C ILE A 36 -0.55 -1.43 -24.49
N GLY A 37 0.40 -2.33 -24.68
CA GLY A 37 1.82 -2.00 -24.83
C GLY A 37 2.56 -1.60 -23.54
N VAL A 38 1.93 -1.72 -22.37
CA VAL A 38 2.57 -1.48 -21.06
C VAL A 38 3.43 -2.69 -20.69
N ASP A 39 4.63 -2.47 -20.15
CA ASP A 39 5.53 -3.56 -19.75
C ASP A 39 4.90 -4.44 -18.65
N GLN A 40 5.11 -5.76 -18.72
CA GLN A 40 4.49 -6.74 -17.82
C GLN A 40 4.80 -6.45 -16.35
N ASP A 41 6.04 -6.05 -16.06
CA ASP A 41 6.49 -5.74 -14.70
C ASP A 41 5.95 -4.40 -14.17
N ALA A 42 5.39 -3.58 -15.06
CA ALA A 42 4.84 -2.26 -14.75
C ALA A 42 3.31 -2.27 -14.61
N ILE A 43 2.64 -3.39 -14.88
CA ILE A 43 1.17 -3.45 -14.89
C ILE A 43 0.61 -3.57 -13.47
N LEU A 44 -0.28 -2.65 -13.14
CA LEU A 44 -1.18 -2.78 -12.01
C LEU A 44 -2.62 -2.77 -12.54
N ALA A 45 -3.30 -3.91 -12.46
CA ALA A 45 -4.67 -4.06 -12.92
C ALA A 45 -5.67 -4.01 -11.76
N TYR A 46 -6.78 -3.32 -11.95
CA TYR A 46 -7.88 -3.21 -10.99
C TYR A 46 -9.23 -3.37 -11.68
N LEU A 47 -10.20 -3.85 -10.92
CA LEU A 47 -11.61 -3.83 -11.29
C LEU A 47 -12.24 -2.52 -10.82
N SER A 48 -13.45 -2.23 -11.32
CA SER A 48 -14.20 -1.01 -11.02
C SER A 48 -14.60 -0.85 -9.55
N ASP A 49 -14.53 -1.92 -8.76
CA ASP A 49 -14.78 -1.93 -7.32
C ASP A 49 -13.53 -1.63 -6.47
N GLY A 50 -12.37 -1.43 -7.09
CA GLY A 50 -11.09 -1.25 -6.40
C GLY A 50 -10.32 -2.54 -6.13
N THR A 51 -10.87 -3.71 -6.46
CA THR A 51 -10.20 -5.00 -6.26
C THR A 51 -9.03 -5.12 -7.23
N ARG A 52 -7.85 -5.47 -6.72
CA ARG A 52 -6.65 -5.69 -7.55
C ARG A 52 -6.79 -6.99 -8.32
N LEU A 53 -6.69 -6.91 -9.64
CA LEU A 53 -6.68 -8.07 -10.52
C LEU A 53 -5.24 -8.55 -10.75
N ARG A 54 -5.05 -9.86 -10.71
CA ARG A 54 -3.80 -10.60 -10.85
C ARG A 54 -4.09 -11.91 -11.56
N THR A 55 -3.05 -12.60 -12.02
CA THR A 55 -3.18 -13.90 -12.71
C THR A 55 -3.90 -14.97 -11.86
N ASP A 56 -3.81 -14.92 -10.53
CA ASP A 56 -4.45 -15.89 -9.62
C ASP A 56 -5.95 -15.63 -9.38
N ASN A 57 -6.43 -14.40 -9.56
CA ASN A 57 -7.82 -14.03 -9.32
C ASN A 57 -8.56 -13.49 -10.56
N VAL A 58 -8.06 -13.75 -11.79
CA VAL A 58 -8.69 -13.32 -13.06
C VAL A 58 -10.18 -13.68 -13.16
N ARG A 59 -10.62 -14.75 -12.49
CA ARG A 59 -12.03 -15.19 -12.44
C ARG A 59 -12.97 -14.17 -11.82
N GLU A 60 -12.47 -13.26 -10.98
CA GLU A 60 -13.25 -12.16 -10.41
C GLU A 60 -13.78 -11.21 -11.49
N LEU A 61 -13.14 -11.15 -12.66
CA LEU A 61 -13.62 -10.39 -13.82
C LEU A 61 -15.01 -10.83 -14.31
N VAL A 62 -15.39 -12.10 -14.11
CA VAL A 62 -16.72 -12.59 -14.49
C VAL A 62 -17.80 -12.13 -13.49
N GLY A 63 -17.40 -11.85 -12.25
CA GLY A 63 -18.28 -11.29 -11.22
C GLY A 63 -18.41 -9.77 -11.27
N ALA A 64 -17.51 -9.08 -11.98
CA ALA A 64 -17.54 -7.64 -12.16
C ALA A 64 -18.76 -7.20 -13.00
N GLN A 65 -19.38 -6.08 -12.61
CA GLN A 65 -20.63 -5.59 -13.22
C GLN A 65 -20.45 -5.16 -14.69
N ASP A 66 -19.27 -4.68 -15.05
CA ASP A 66 -18.98 -4.02 -16.33
C ASP A 66 -17.88 -4.74 -17.15
N GLN A 67 -17.24 -5.78 -16.61
CA GLN A 67 -16.11 -6.49 -17.23
C GLN A 67 -15.00 -5.53 -17.68
N THR A 68 -14.79 -4.44 -16.92
CA THR A 68 -13.76 -3.44 -17.19
C THR A 68 -12.51 -3.71 -16.36
N ILE A 69 -11.35 -3.62 -17.00
CA ILE A 69 -10.04 -3.69 -16.35
C ILE A 69 -9.39 -2.32 -16.45
N TYR A 70 -9.14 -1.69 -15.31
CA TYR A 70 -8.36 -0.46 -15.22
C TYR A 70 -6.89 -0.80 -15.01
N VAL A 71 -6.03 -0.33 -15.90
CA VAL A 71 -4.60 -0.63 -15.88
C VAL A 71 -3.81 0.63 -15.61
N PHE A 72 -2.95 0.57 -14.60
CA PHE A 72 -2.02 1.62 -14.21
C PHE A 72 -0.60 1.18 -14.53
N ASN A 73 0.18 2.10 -15.08
CA ASN A 73 1.60 1.91 -15.31
C ASN A 73 2.41 2.35 -14.08
N LYS A 74 3.03 1.37 -13.40
CA LYS A 74 3.87 1.56 -12.22
C LYS A 74 5.10 2.42 -12.50
N HIS A 75 5.60 2.47 -13.73
CA HIS A 75 6.79 3.26 -14.05
C HIS A 75 6.62 4.75 -13.74
N TYR A 76 5.40 5.27 -13.80
CA TYR A 76 5.11 6.67 -13.44
C TYR A 76 5.31 6.98 -11.95
N LEU A 77 5.39 5.96 -11.08
CA LEU A 77 5.72 6.16 -9.66
C LEU A 77 7.20 6.50 -9.44
N ASP A 78 8.07 6.10 -10.38
CA ASP A 78 9.52 6.29 -10.27
C ASP A 78 10.01 7.55 -11.02
N ILE A 79 9.11 8.22 -11.75
CA ILE A 79 9.41 9.41 -12.59
C ILE A 79 8.92 10.67 -11.86
N GLU A 80 9.63 11.79 -12.04
CA GLU A 80 9.20 13.07 -11.47
C GLU A 80 7.89 13.56 -12.11
N PHE A 81 6.98 14.09 -11.30
CA PHE A 81 5.65 14.52 -11.74
C PHE A 81 5.64 15.45 -12.99
N PRO A 82 6.52 16.47 -13.13
CA PRO A 82 6.55 17.30 -14.33
C PRO A 82 6.91 16.54 -15.60
N GLU A 83 7.72 15.48 -15.50
CA GLU A 83 8.10 14.64 -16.64
C GLU A 83 6.94 13.75 -17.07
N VAL A 84 6.21 13.17 -16.10
CA VAL A 84 4.98 12.41 -16.34
C VAL A 84 3.94 13.29 -17.05
N LEU A 85 3.73 14.52 -16.58
CA LEU A 85 2.80 15.46 -17.22
C LEU A 85 3.20 15.82 -18.65
N ARG A 86 4.51 15.89 -18.94
CA ARG A 86 5.00 16.14 -20.30
C ARG A 86 4.74 14.96 -21.22
N GLU A 87 4.88 13.73 -20.71
CA GLU A 87 4.64 12.51 -21.48
C GLU A 87 3.16 12.29 -21.77
N LEU A 88 2.29 12.51 -20.77
CA LEU A 88 0.83 12.32 -20.89
C LEU A 88 0.10 13.52 -21.52
N ARG A 89 0.84 14.52 -22.01
CA ARG A 89 0.25 15.73 -22.59
C ARG A 89 -0.41 15.41 -23.93
N VAL A 90 -1.72 15.63 -24.00
CA VAL A 90 -2.47 15.60 -25.27
C VAL A 90 -2.40 16.99 -25.90
N GLU A 91 -1.78 17.10 -27.08
CA GLU A 91 -1.81 18.33 -27.87
C GLU A 91 -3.05 18.32 -28.77
N PRO A 92 -3.83 19.43 -28.80
CA PRO A 92 -4.99 19.52 -29.66
C PRO A 92 -4.55 19.46 -31.14
N PRO A 93 -5.33 18.81 -32.02
CA PRO A 93 -5.03 18.81 -33.44
C PRO A 93 -4.95 20.26 -33.92
N LEU A 94 -3.81 20.65 -34.47
CA LEU A 94 -3.63 21.98 -35.06
C LEU A 94 -4.63 22.14 -36.21
N GLN A 95 -5.53 23.11 -36.09
CA GLN A 95 -6.37 23.51 -37.21
C GLN A 95 -5.45 24.12 -38.29
N LEU A 96 -5.48 23.56 -39.49
CA LEU A 96 -4.77 24.15 -40.63
C LEU A 96 -5.32 25.57 -40.85
N PRO A 97 -4.45 26.59 -40.98
CA PRO A 97 -4.89 27.93 -41.30
C PRO A 97 -5.70 27.92 -42.60
N ILE A 98 -6.90 28.52 -42.56
CA ILE A 98 -7.84 28.59 -43.70
C ILE A 98 -7.14 29.16 -44.96
N GLU A 99 -6.13 29.99 -44.77
CA GLU A 99 -5.33 30.64 -45.81
C GLU A 99 -4.51 29.66 -46.66
N GLU A 100 -4.08 28.51 -46.11
CA GLU A 100 -3.31 27.50 -46.86
C GLU A 100 -4.21 26.68 -47.80
N ALA A 101 -5.50 26.53 -47.48
CA ALA A 101 -6.50 25.93 -48.36
C ALA A 101 -6.97 26.89 -49.49
N LEU A 102 -6.64 28.18 -49.38
CA LEU A 102 -6.98 29.23 -50.35
C LEU A 102 -5.86 29.51 -51.37
N SER A 103 -4.78 28.72 -51.36
CA SER A 103 -3.64 28.93 -52.26
C SER A 103 -3.96 28.52 -53.71
N ALA A 104 -4.17 29.56 -54.52
CA ALA A 104 -3.79 29.70 -55.92
C ALA A 104 -4.60 28.93 -57.00
N THR A 105 -5.86 29.29 -57.22
CA THR A 105 -6.39 29.76 -58.54
C THR A 105 -7.93 29.82 -58.54
N PRO A 106 -8.56 30.94 -58.99
CA PRO A 106 -10.00 30.96 -59.25
C PRO A 106 -10.39 30.03 -60.42
N PRO A 107 -11.66 29.55 -60.49
CA PRO A 107 -12.81 29.97 -59.69
C PRO A 107 -13.03 29.10 -58.44
N TYR A 108 -13.22 29.80 -57.32
CA TYR A 108 -13.54 29.21 -56.03
C TYR A 108 -15.02 28.86 -55.93
N LYS A 109 -15.36 27.68 -55.38
CA LYS A 109 -16.75 27.32 -55.06
C LYS A 109 -16.97 27.41 -53.55
N PRO A 110 -17.87 28.28 -53.06
CA PRO A 110 -18.22 28.39 -51.63
C PRO A 110 -18.62 27.06 -50.98
N SER A 111 -19.12 26.11 -51.76
CA SER A 111 -19.46 24.76 -51.30
C SER A 111 -18.25 23.98 -50.76
N HIS A 112 -17.04 24.18 -51.29
CA HIS A 112 -15.84 23.49 -50.82
C HIS A 112 -15.38 23.99 -49.46
N LEU A 113 -15.49 25.29 -49.20
CA LEU A 113 -15.19 25.88 -47.90
C LEU A 113 -16.23 25.51 -46.84
N ALA A 114 -17.52 25.57 -47.18
CA ALA A 114 -18.56 25.10 -46.28
C ALA A 114 -18.36 23.62 -45.90
N ALA A 115 -17.99 22.77 -46.86
CA ALA A 115 -17.66 21.37 -46.61
C ALA A 115 -16.37 21.19 -45.78
N GLN A 116 -15.39 22.08 -45.91
CA GLN A 116 -14.19 22.07 -45.07
C GLN A 116 -14.54 22.45 -43.62
N TYR A 117 -15.22 23.57 -43.39
CA TYR A 117 -15.66 23.96 -42.05
C TYR A 117 -16.52 22.89 -41.38
N LEU A 118 -17.42 22.24 -42.14
CA LEU A 118 -18.23 21.15 -41.63
C LEU A 118 -17.36 19.96 -41.19
N ARG A 119 -16.35 19.59 -41.97
CA ARG A 119 -15.41 18.50 -41.61
C ARG A 119 -14.59 18.88 -40.38
N ASP A 120 -14.03 20.08 -40.34
CA ASP A 120 -13.23 20.56 -39.21
C ASP A 120 -14.07 20.63 -37.92
N ALA A 121 -15.34 21.05 -38.04
CA ALA A 121 -16.27 21.05 -36.92
C ALA A 121 -16.58 19.63 -36.42
N HIS A 122 -16.77 18.65 -37.31
CA HIS A 122 -16.95 17.26 -36.89
C HIS A 122 -15.69 16.69 -36.22
N VAL A 123 -14.50 16.90 -36.79
CA VAL A 123 -13.24 16.46 -36.18
C VAL A 123 -13.04 17.08 -34.80
N TYR A 124 -13.36 18.36 -34.65
CA TYR A 124 -13.28 19.04 -33.36
C TYR A 124 -14.30 18.49 -32.35
N LEU A 125 -15.54 18.23 -32.78
CA LEU A 125 -16.56 17.63 -31.92
C LEU A 125 -16.13 16.23 -31.46
N ASP A 126 -15.62 15.40 -32.37
CA ASP A 126 -15.10 14.07 -32.05
C ASP A 126 -13.92 14.15 -31.06
N TYR A 127 -13.02 15.13 -31.23
CA TYR A 127 -11.93 15.37 -30.28
C TYR A 127 -12.44 15.78 -28.89
N VAL A 128 -13.40 16.70 -28.80
CA VAL A 128 -13.96 17.16 -27.52
C VAL A 128 -14.71 16.03 -26.82
N THR A 129 -15.50 15.24 -27.55
CA THR A 129 -16.23 14.10 -26.99
C THR A 129 -15.30 13.00 -26.53
N HIS A 130 -14.23 12.70 -27.28
CA HIS A 130 -13.18 11.78 -26.87
C HIS A 130 -12.47 12.25 -25.60
N THR A 131 -12.05 13.52 -25.56
CA THR A 131 -11.37 14.11 -24.39
C THR A 131 -12.25 14.08 -23.15
N LEU A 132 -13.56 14.36 -23.29
CA LEU A 132 -14.49 14.25 -22.18
C LEU A 132 -14.62 12.80 -21.68
N ALA A 133 -14.65 11.83 -22.60
CA ALA A 133 -14.73 10.42 -22.25
C ALA A 133 -13.45 9.93 -21.54
N THR A 134 -12.27 10.33 -22.00
CA THR A 134 -11.00 9.98 -21.34
C THR A 134 -10.89 10.60 -19.96
N LEU A 135 -11.26 11.88 -19.79
CA LEU A 135 -11.32 12.54 -18.48
C LEU A 135 -12.26 11.83 -17.51
N HIS A 136 -13.42 11.38 -17.98
CA HIS A 136 -14.35 10.62 -17.13
C HIS A 136 -13.74 9.29 -16.68
N ARG A 137 -13.03 8.58 -17.57
CA ARG A 137 -12.34 7.32 -17.22
C ARG A 137 -11.16 7.54 -16.28
N GLN A 138 -10.40 8.62 -16.45
CA GLN A 138 -9.34 9.00 -15.51
C GLN A 138 -9.90 9.32 -14.13
N HIS A 139 -11.02 10.05 -14.06
CA HIS A 139 -11.70 10.32 -12.80
C HIS A 139 -12.15 9.02 -12.10
N GLU A 140 -12.75 8.08 -12.84
CA GLU A 140 -13.08 6.76 -12.29
C GLU A 140 -11.83 5.99 -11.84
N ALA A 141 -10.73 6.05 -12.58
CA ALA A 141 -9.47 5.42 -12.19
C ALA A 141 -8.91 6.00 -10.88
N ILE A 142 -9.03 7.31 -10.67
CA ILE A 142 -8.66 7.96 -9.40
C ILE A 142 -9.53 7.43 -8.25
N ARG A 143 -10.85 7.29 -8.46
CA ARG A 143 -11.76 6.73 -7.46
C ARG A 143 -11.43 5.27 -7.11
N ILE A 144 -11.15 4.45 -8.12
CA ILE A 144 -10.72 3.04 -7.95
C ILE A 144 -9.44 2.97 -7.13
N THR A 145 -8.45 3.82 -7.44
CA THR A 145 -7.19 3.88 -6.69
C THR A 145 -7.41 4.32 -5.25
N CYS A 146 -8.30 5.29 -5.03
CA CYS A 146 -8.68 5.72 -3.69
C CYS A 146 -9.35 4.58 -2.88
N SER A 147 -10.25 3.82 -3.50
CA SER A 147 -10.87 2.65 -2.86
C SER A 147 -9.84 1.57 -2.52
N SER A 148 -8.90 1.31 -3.43
CA SER A 148 -7.79 0.38 -3.19
C SER A 148 -6.89 0.86 -2.03
N LEU A 149 -6.59 2.15 -1.96
CA LEU A 149 -5.85 2.75 -0.85
C LEU A 149 -6.59 2.56 0.49
N ASP A 150 -7.91 2.72 0.49
CA ASP A 150 -8.76 2.53 1.66
C ASP A 150 -8.73 1.07 2.14
N PHE A 151 -8.87 0.09 1.24
CA PHE A 151 -8.75 -1.32 1.59
C PHE A 151 -7.39 -1.65 2.21
N ASN A 152 -6.30 -1.22 1.58
CA ASN A 152 -4.95 -1.46 2.11
C ASN A 152 -4.72 -0.76 3.46
N THR A 153 -5.27 0.44 3.64
CA THR A 153 -5.17 1.19 4.90
C THR A 153 -5.94 0.48 6.01
N LEU A 154 -7.13 -0.03 5.70
CA LEU A 154 -7.94 -0.83 6.62
C LEU A 154 -7.22 -2.11 7.01
N ASP A 155 -6.71 -2.88 6.05
CA ASP A 155 -5.96 -4.13 6.31
C ASP A 155 -4.76 -3.90 7.23
N ILE A 156 -3.97 -2.84 6.98
CA ILE A 156 -2.81 -2.49 7.82
C ILE A 156 -3.26 -2.09 9.22
N THR A 157 -4.33 -1.31 9.34
CA THR A 157 -4.84 -0.83 10.63
C THR A 157 -5.39 -1.99 11.46
N ASP A 158 -6.17 -2.89 10.85
CA ASP A 158 -6.73 -4.07 11.51
C ASP A 158 -5.63 -5.02 12.03
N VAL A 159 -4.61 -5.27 11.21
CA VAL A 159 -3.44 -6.08 11.62
C VAL A 159 -2.69 -5.39 12.76
N PHE A 160 -2.50 -4.07 12.69
CA PHE A 160 -1.82 -3.33 13.75
C PHE A 160 -2.61 -3.37 15.05
N ASP A 161 -3.91 -3.08 15.02
CA ASP A 161 -4.78 -3.07 16.20
C ASP A 161 -4.85 -4.45 16.87
N GLY A 162 -4.87 -5.53 16.07
CA GLY A 162 -4.80 -6.90 16.56
C GLY A 162 -3.51 -7.20 17.36
N ILE A 163 -2.39 -6.56 17.00
CA ILE A 163 -1.10 -6.75 17.68
C ILE A 163 -0.93 -5.73 18.81
N ALA A 164 -1.45 -4.51 18.66
CA ALA A 164 -1.16 -3.37 19.52
C ALA A 164 -1.54 -3.60 20.98
N VAL A 165 -2.72 -4.17 21.22
CA VAL A 165 -3.21 -4.45 22.58
C VAL A 165 -2.27 -5.43 23.30
N THR A 166 -1.85 -6.49 22.61
CA THR A 166 -0.97 -7.52 23.18
C THR A 166 0.44 -6.97 23.40
N ALA A 167 1.00 -6.27 22.41
CA ALA A 167 2.31 -5.67 22.51
C ALA A 167 2.39 -4.63 23.64
N ALA A 168 1.39 -3.75 23.78
CA ALA A 168 1.33 -2.78 24.86
C ALA A 168 1.27 -3.43 26.24
N ARG A 169 0.46 -4.48 26.40
CA ARG A 169 0.37 -5.25 27.64
C ARG A 169 1.70 -5.93 27.98
N ASP A 170 2.34 -6.56 27.01
CA ASP A 170 3.59 -7.27 27.23
C ASP A 170 4.75 -6.32 27.51
N LEU A 171 4.80 -5.16 26.85
CA LEU A 171 5.74 -4.08 27.17
C LEU A 171 5.52 -3.56 28.60
N ALA A 172 4.27 -3.32 29.01
CA ALA A 172 3.97 -2.89 30.38
C ALA A 172 4.39 -3.94 31.42
N ARG A 173 4.16 -5.23 31.12
CA ARG A 173 4.61 -6.34 31.96
C ARG A 173 6.13 -6.39 32.05
N GLN A 174 6.86 -6.30 30.93
CA GLN A 174 8.33 -6.25 30.93
C GLN A 174 8.85 -5.07 31.77
N ALA A 175 8.27 -3.87 31.63
CA ALA A 175 8.64 -2.70 32.41
C ALA A 175 8.46 -2.94 33.92
N SER A 176 7.33 -3.54 34.32
CA SER A 176 7.10 -3.90 35.73
C SER A 176 8.16 -4.87 36.26
N LEU A 177 8.46 -5.95 35.52
CA LEU A 177 9.46 -6.95 35.92
C LEU A 177 10.86 -6.34 36.04
N LEU A 178 11.24 -5.46 35.12
CA LEU A 178 12.56 -4.79 35.13
C LEU A 178 12.70 -3.79 36.28
N THR A 179 11.61 -3.13 36.68
CA THR A 179 11.63 -2.12 37.76
C THR A 179 11.88 -2.75 39.12
N PHE A 180 11.41 -3.99 39.35
CA PHE A 180 11.53 -4.67 40.65
C PHE A 180 12.77 -5.56 40.78
N VAL A 181 13.63 -5.66 39.77
CA VAL A 181 14.81 -6.56 39.79
C VAL A 181 15.71 -6.33 41.00
N ASP A 182 16.06 -5.08 41.31
CA ASP A 182 16.94 -4.80 42.45
C ASP A 182 16.29 -5.17 43.79
N ALA A 183 14.97 -4.92 43.93
CA ALA A 183 14.22 -5.29 45.12
C ALA A 183 14.12 -6.82 45.27
N ASP A 184 13.85 -7.53 44.18
CA ASP A 184 13.80 -8.99 44.15
C ASP A 184 15.16 -9.60 44.52
N LEU A 185 16.25 -9.05 43.98
CA LEU A 185 17.62 -9.46 44.31
C LEU A 185 17.99 -9.18 45.78
N ASP A 186 17.36 -8.20 46.43
CA ASP A 186 17.52 -7.95 47.86
C ASP A 186 16.66 -8.89 48.71
N ILE A 187 15.45 -9.22 48.26
CA ILE A 187 14.54 -10.15 48.93
C ILE A 187 15.12 -11.56 48.96
N ILE A 188 15.68 -12.06 47.86
CA ILE A 188 16.27 -13.42 47.82
C ILE A 188 17.44 -13.58 48.79
N ASN A 189 18.12 -12.50 49.16
CA ASN A 189 19.17 -12.51 50.18
C ASN A 189 18.62 -12.63 51.61
N ARG A 190 17.30 -12.51 51.78
CA ARG A 190 16.58 -12.59 53.07
C ARG A 190 15.71 -13.85 53.20
N VAL A 191 15.62 -14.68 52.16
CA VAL A 191 14.89 -15.95 52.22
C VAL A 191 15.85 -17.10 52.55
N GLU A 192 15.63 -17.72 53.72
CA GLU A 192 16.36 -18.91 54.17
C GLU A 192 15.93 -20.15 53.39
N VAL A 193 16.91 -21.00 53.03
CA VAL A 193 16.63 -22.30 52.42
C VAL A 193 16.40 -23.32 53.54
N HIS A 194 15.24 -23.96 53.52
CA HIS A 194 14.90 -25.00 54.49
C HIS A 194 15.92 -26.15 54.44
N VAL A 195 16.35 -26.62 55.62
CA VAL A 195 17.44 -27.60 55.79
C VAL A 195 17.24 -28.94 55.08
N GLU A 196 15.99 -29.30 54.78
CA GLU A 196 15.66 -30.50 54.01
C GLU A 196 16.08 -30.39 52.53
N PHE A 197 16.12 -29.18 51.97
CA PHE A 197 16.56 -28.93 50.59
C PHE A 197 18.07 -28.74 50.46
N LEU A 198 18.80 -28.75 51.58
CA LEU A 198 20.26 -28.66 51.60
C LEU A 198 20.91 -30.04 51.53
N SER A 199 22.12 -30.10 50.99
CA SER A 199 22.90 -31.34 50.91
C SER A 199 23.22 -31.90 52.31
N PRO A 200 23.42 -33.23 52.46
CA PRO A 200 23.66 -33.85 53.77
C PRO A 200 24.87 -33.28 54.52
N THR A 201 25.90 -32.86 53.78
CA THR A 201 27.09 -32.21 54.31
C THR A 201 26.78 -30.81 54.84
N MET A 202 25.98 -30.04 54.12
CA MET A 202 25.60 -28.68 54.51
C MET A 202 24.59 -28.70 55.67
N ARG A 203 23.73 -29.71 55.74
CA ARG A 203 22.82 -29.93 56.87
C ARG A 203 23.58 -30.15 58.18
N LYS A 204 24.59 -31.04 58.17
CA LYS A 204 25.47 -31.27 59.32
C LYS A 204 26.27 -30.03 59.73
N ALA A 205 26.67 -29.20 58.76
CA ALA A 205 27.39 -27.95 59.03
C ALA A 205 26.50 -26.91 59.73
N ILE A 206 25.23 -26.80 59.33
CA ILE A 206 24.25 -25.91 59.98
C ILE A 206 23.87 -26.43 61.38
N GLU A 207 23.66 -27.74 61.54
CA GLU A 207 23.47 -28.37 62.86
C GLU A 207 24.70 -28.18 63.78
N GLY A 208 25.90 -28.05 63.19
CA GLY A 208 27.15 -27.72 63.86
C GLY A 208 27.37 -26.22 64.16
N GLY A 209 26.40 -25.36 63.83
CA GLY A 209 26.43 -23.93 64.16
C GLY A 209 26.83 -22.98 63.02
N GLU A 210 26.99 -23.47 61.78
CA GLU A 210 27.18 -22.57 60.63
C GLU A 210 25.90 -21.79 60.27
N LYS A 211 26.07 -20.61 59.65
CA LYS A 211 24.95 -19.76 59.24
C LYS A 211 24.06 -20.45 58.20
N PRO A 212 22.73 -20.27 58.28
CA PRO A 212 21.80 -20.80 57.28
C PRO A 212 22.11 -20.21 55.90
N ARG A 213 21.91 -21.03 54.86
CA ARG A 213 22.08 -20.60 53.47
C ARG A 213 20.84 -19.83 53.02
N MET A 214 21.05 -18.65 52.47
CA MET A 214 20.01 -17.85 51.83
C MET A 214 19.88 -18.24 50.36
N LEU A 215 18.71 -18.08 49.76
CA LEU A 215 18.49 -18.28 48.32
C LEU A 215 19.47 -17.47 47.46
N GLY A 216 19.77 -16.24 47.88
CA GLY A 216 20.76 -15.38 47.23
C GLY A 216 22.18 -15.94 47.18
N THR A 217 22.54 -16.92 48.02
CA THR A 217 23.84 -17.62 47.96
C THR A 217 24.01 -18.40 46.66
N TYR A 218 22.91 -18.79 46.01
CA TYR A 218 22.89 -19.53 44.76
C TYR A 218 22.70 -18.64 43.52
N VAL A 219 22.46 -17.34 43.71
CA VAL A 219 22.20 -16.39 42.63
C VAL A 219 23.35 -15.40 42.54
N ALA A 220 24.08 -15.41 41.43
CA ALA A 220 25.13 -14.43 41.18
C ALA A 220 24.51 -13.05 40.86
N ARG A 221 24.44 -12.16 41.87
CA ARG A 221 23.84 -10.82 41.75
C ARG A 221 24.35 -10.04 40.54
N ASP A 222 25.67 -10.01 40.33
CA ASP A 222 26.28 -9.25 39.25
C ASP A 222 25.87 -9.79 37.86
N ARG A 223 25.72 -11.11 37.73
CA ARG A 223 25.24 -11.73 36.48
C ARG A 223 23.77 -11.42 36.24
N MET A 224 22.94 -11.45 37.28
CA MET A 224 21.52 -11.10 37.17
C MET A 224 21.32 -9.63 36.80
N LYS A 225 22.15 -8.73 37.32
CA LYS A 225 22.16 -7.32 36.92
C LYS A 225 22.52 -7.14 35.45
N LEU A 226 23.55 -7.85 34.97
CA LEU A 226 23.94 -7.79 33.56
C LEU A 226 22.81 -8.29 32.63
N VAL A 227 22.10 -9.36 33.03
CA VAL A 227 20.92 -9.84 32.30
C VAL A 227 19.81 -8.80 32.30
N ALA A 228 19.51 -8.19 33.45
CA ALA A 228 18.49 -7.16 33.59
C ALA A 228 18.81 -5.92 32.73
N ASP A 229 20.07 -5.49 32.70
CA ASP A 229 20.54 -4.39 31.84
C ASP A 229 20.35 -4.73 30.35
N GLY A 230 20.68 -5.96 29.96
CA GLY A 230 20.45 -6.46 28.60
C GLY A 230 18.95 -6.45 28.23
N CYS A 231 18.10 -6.98 29.10
CA CYS A 231 16.65 -6.99 28.93
C CYS A 231 16.08 -5.57 28.89
N SER A 232 16.60 -4.64 29.70
CA SER A 232 16.21 -3.23 29.71
C SER A 232 16.52 -2.54 28.39
N ARG A 233 17.70 -2.79 27.81
CA ARG A 233 18.06 -2.28 26.48
C ARG A 233 17.11 -2.79 25.39
N ILE A 234 16.83 -4.10 25.38
CA ILE A 234 15.90 -4.70 24.42
C ILE A 234 14.49 -4.14 24.60
N HIS A 235 14.00 -4.06 25.84
CA HIS A 235 12.70 -3.48 26.15
C HIS A 235 12.58 -2.04 25.63
N ASN A 236 13.59 -1.20 25.87
CA ASN A 236 13.60 0.17 25.36
C ASN A 236 13.56 0.23 23.84
N ASN A 237 14.31 -0.63 23.14
CA ASN A 237 14.28 -0.70 21.68
C ASN A 237 12.89 -1.11 21.16
N LEU A 238 12.29 -2.15 21.75
CA LEU A 238 10.95 -2.62 21.39
C LEU A 238 9.90 -1.53 21.63
N ARG A 239 10.01 -0.78 22.74
CA ARG A 239 9.12 0.33 23.05
C ARG A 239 9.22 1.46 22.02
N ILE A 240 10.44 1.80 21.57
CA ILE A 240 10.66 2.81 20.53
C ILE A 240 10.04 2.35 19.22
N GLN A 241 10.35 1.13 18.76
CA GLN A 241 9.79 0.56 17.54
C GLN A 241 8.27 0.52 17.57
N PHE A 242 7.68 0.09 18.68
CA PHE A 242 6.23 0.08 18.86
C PHE A 242 5.61 1.48 18.70
N SER A 243 6.21 2.49 19.34
CA SER A 243 5.74 3.88 19.23
C SER A 243 5.93 4.46 17.81
N GLU A 244 7.00 4.08 17.12
CA GLU A 244 7.22 4.46 15.72
C GLU A 244 6.20 3.83 14.79
N SER A 245 5.89 2.54 14.97
CA SER A 245 4.82 1.86 14.22
C SER A 245 3.45 2.50 14.46
N GLU A 246 3.12 2.80 15.73
CA GLU A 246 1.86 3.49 16.06
C GLU A 246 1.75 4.85 15.37
N LYS A 247 2.83 5.65 15.39
CA LYS A 247 2.88 6.93 14.68
C LYS A 247 2.76 6.77 13.16
N ALA A 248 3.40 5.75 12.60
CA ALA A 248 3.36 5.47 11.17
C ALA A 248 1.93 5.09 10.73
N VAL A 249 1.24 4.23 11.48
CA VAL A 249 -0.16 3.85 11.21
C VAL A 249 -1.07 5.08 11.30
N ARG A 250 -0.96 5.88 12.37
CA ARG A 250 -1.75 7.12 12.49
C ARG A 250 -1.51 8.09 11.34
N ARG A 251 -0.25 8.24 10.90
CA ARG A 251 0.10 9.08 9.75
C ARG A 251 -0.48 8.53 8.45
N LEU A 252 -0.45 7.21 8.26
CA LEU A 252 -1.05 6.54 7.11
C LEU A 252 -2.57 6.80 7.06
N THR A 253 -3.29 6.55 8.16
CA THR A 253 -4.74 6.77 8.24
C THR A 253 -5.11 8.23 7.98
N ALA A 254 -4.39 9.18 8.59
CA ALA A 254 -4.63 10.61 8.37
C ALA A 254 -4.30 11.04 6.92
N GLY A 255 -3.23 10.48 6.33
CA GLY A 255 -2.87 10.75 4.94
C GLY A 255 -3.90 10.21 3.96
N ALA A 256 -4.40 8.99 4.19
CA ALA A 256 -5.46 8.38 3.38
C ALA A 256 -6.76 9.20 3.45
N GLU A 257 -7.13 9.72 4.63
CA GLU A 257 -8.30 10.59 4.78
C GLU A 257 -8.16 11.91 4.00
N VAL A 258 -6.97 12.51 3.99
CA VAL A 258 -6.71 13.72 3.17
C VAL A 258 -6.92 13.40 1.69
N VAL A 259 -6.34 12.31 1.19
CA VAL A 259 -6.50 11.90 -0.22
C VAL A 259 -7.98 11.64 -0.53
N ARG A 260 -8.68 10.90 0.32
CA ARG A 260 -10.11 10.63 0.17
C ARG A 260 -10.91 11.93 0.07
N SER A 261 -10.69 12.85 1.01
CA SER A 261 -11.38 14.14 1.02
C SER A 261 -11.14 14.95 -0.25
N THR A 262 -9.93 14.90 -0.84
CA THR A 262 -9.66 15.59 -2.10
C THR A 262 -10.39 14.95 -3.28
N VAL A 263 -10.43 13.61 -3.34
CA VAL A 263 -11.09 12.89 -4.44
C VAL A 263 -12.62 13.03 -4.37
N THR A 264 -13.21 13.10 -3.17
CA THR A 264 -14.67 13.22 -2.99
C THR A 264 -15.21 14.65 -3.04
N ASN A 265 -14.38 15.67 -2.76
CA ASN A 265 -14.80 17.07 -2.71
C ASN A 265 -14.72 17.81 -4.06
N ASP A 266 -14.20 17.18 -5.12
CA ASP A 266 -14.16 17.75 -6.48
C ASP A 266 -15.51 17.62 -7.22
N HIS A 267 -16.62 17.94 -6.53
CA HIS A 267 -17.97 18.09 -7.08
C HIS A 267 -18.45 19.53 -7.04
#